data_AF-W1XMI7-F1
#
_entry.id   AF-W1XMI7-F1
#
_cell.length_a   1.000
_cell.length_b   1.000
_cell.length_c   1.000
_cell.angle_alpha   90.00
_cell.angle_beta   90.00
_cell.angle_gamma   90.00
#
_symmetry.space_group_name_H-M   'P 1'
#
loop_
_entity.id
_entity.type
_entity.pdbx_description
1 polymer ?
#
loop_
_entity_poly.entity_id
_entity_poly.type
_entity_poly.pdbx_seq_one_letter_code
_entity_poly.pdbx_strand_id
1 'polypeptide(L)' 'ALKSYEEELAKDPRIAATMENAQKGEIMPNIPQMSAFWYAVRTAVINAASGRQTVDEALKDAQTRITK' A
#
# COMPACT_ATOMS: atom_id res chain seq x y z
N ALA A 1 -27.83 7.83 -5.58
CA ALA A 1 -27.84 7.28 -4.21
C ALA A 1 -26.46 7.39 -3.57
N LEU A 2 -25.42 6.67 -4.03
CA LEU A 2 -24.08 6.81 -3.42
C LEU A 2 -23.43 8.18 -3.67
N LYS A 3 -23.50 8.71 -4.90
CA LYS A 3 -22.86 9.99 -5.24
C LYS A 3 -23.46 11.20 -4.49
N SER A 4 -24.77 11.19 -4.27
CA SER A 4 -25.47 12.24 -3.52
C SER A 4 -25.10 12.25 -2.03
N TYR A 5 -24.73 11.09 -1.46
CA TYR A 5 -24.22 11.02 -0.08
C TYR A 5 -22.74 11.40 0.00
N GLU A 6 -21.95 11.04 -1.02
CA GLU A 6 -20.55 11.49 -1.14
C GLU A 6 -20.46 13.02 -1.22
N GLU A 7 -21.39 13.69 -1.91
CA GLU A 7 -21.48 15.16 -1.97
C GLU A 7 -21.73 15.82 -0.60
N GLU A 8 -22.43 15.12 0.31
CA GLU A 8 -22.59 15.58 1.69
C GLU A 8 -21.32 15.37 2.51
N LEU A 9 -20.66 14.22 2.36
CA LEU A 9 -19.42 13.88 3.06
C LEU A 9 -18.23 14.73 2.59
N ALA A 10 -18.17 15.13 1.32
CA ALA A 10 -17.09 15.94 0.75
C ALA A 10 -16.95 17.33 1.41
N LYS A 11 -17.97 17.80 2.14
CA LYS A 11 -17.91 19.05 2.91
C LYS A 11 -17.05 18.92 4.18
N ASP A 12 -16.78 17.70 4.63
CA ASP A 12 -15.89 17.44 5.76
C ASP A 12 -14.42 17.55 5.33
N PRO A 13 -13.61 18.44 5.95
CA PRO A 13 -12.19 18.57 5.65
C PRO A 13 -11.40 17.25 5.74
N ARG A 14 -11.85 16.30 6.56
CA ARG A 14 -11.23 14.96 6.69
C ARG A 14 -11.43 14.12 5.42
N ILE A 15 -12.57 14.26 4.76
CA ILE A 15 -12.86 13.59 3.49
C ILE A 15 -12.06 14.24 2.37
N ALA A 16 -11.96 15.57 2.35
CA ALA A 16 -11.10 16.29 1.42
C ALA A 16 -9.63 15.81 1.52
N ALA A 17 -9.08 15.75 2.74
CA ALA A 17 -7.72 15.24 2.96
C ALA A 17 -7.58 13.75 2.58
N THR A 18 -8.59 12.92 2.84
CA THR A 18 -8.58 11.50 2.43
C THR A 18 -8.54 11.36 0.91
N MET A 19 -9.36 12.13 0.19
CA MET A 19 -9.41 12.11 -1.26
C MET A 19 -8.14 12.68 -1.90
N GLU A 20 -7.56 13.73 -1.34
CA GLU A 20 -6.28 14.28 -1.81
C GLU A 20 -5.15 13.24 -1.68
N ASN A 21 -5.07 12.54 -0.54
CA ASN A 21 -4.10 11.46 -0.34
C ASN A 21 -4.35 10.29 -1.30
N ALA A 22 -5.61 9.90 -1.51
CA ALA A 22 -5.97 8.82 -2.42
C ALA A 22 -5.63 9.16 -3.89
N GLN A 23 -5.83 10.41 -4.33
CA GLN A 23 -5.48 10.87 -5.68
C GLN A 23 -3.97 10.89 -5.95
N LYS A 24 -3.16 11.09 -4.91
CA LYS A 24 -1.69 11.01 -4.98
C LYS A 24 -1.17 9.58 -4.89
N GLY A 25 -2.02 8.63 -4.52
CA GLY A 25 -1.69 7.21 -4.48
C GLY A 25 -2.13 6.46 -5.74
N GLU A 26 -2.10 5.14 -5.65
CA GLU A 26 -2.57 4.23 -6.69
C GLU A 26 -3.56 3.24 -6.09
N ILE A 27 -4.60 2.89 -6.86
CA ILE A 27 -5.57 1.90 -6.42
C ILE A 27 -4.93 0.51 -6.39
N MET A 28 -5.12 -0.22 -5.30
CA MET A 28 -4.54 -1.56 -5.17
C MET A 28 -5.09 -2.51 -6.23
N PRO A 29 -4.25 -3.33 -6.87
CA PRO A 29 -4.71 -4.45 -7.69
C PRO A 29 -5.56 -5.41 -6.86
N ASN A 30 -6.51 -6.12 -7.51
CA ASN A 30 -7.38 -7.10 -6.86
C ASN A 30 -7.01 -8.56 -7.21
N ILE A 31 -5.80 -8.79 -7.72
CA ILE A 31 -5.31 -10.11 -8.12
C ILE A 31 -4.90 -10.95 -6.90
N PRO A 32 -4.99 -12.30 -6.95
CA PRO A 32 -4.63 -13.18 -5.83
C PRO A 32 -3.19 -13.00 -5.31
N GLN A 33 -2.27 -12.58 -6.18
CA GLN A 33 -0.85 -12.37 -5.89
C GLN A 33 -0.59 -11.22 -4.91
N MET A 34 -1.57 -10.35 -4.65
CA MET A 34 -1.44 -9.28 -3.67
C MET A 34 -1.14 -9.78 -2.25
N SER A 35 -1.59 -10.99 -1.90
CA SER A 35 -1.26 -11.62 -0.63
C SER A 35 0.26 -11.89 -0.49
N ALA A 36 0.88 -12.40 -1.56
CA ALA A 36 2.31 -12.63 -1.64
C ALA A 36 3.11 -11.32 -1.60
N PHE A 37 2.62 -10.29 -2.32
CA PHE A 37 3.16 -8.93 -2.27
C PHE A 37 3.24 -8.40 -0.84
N TRP A 38 2.11 -8.43 -0.10
CA TRP A 38 2.07 -7.89 1.26
C TRP A 38 2.98 -8.66 2.22
N TYR A 39 3.06 -9.98 2.09
CA TYR A 39 3.95 -10.79 2.92
C TYR A 39 5.44 -10.50 2.66
N ALA A 40 5.81 -10.39 1.39
CA ALA A 40 7.18 -10.10 0.96
C ALA A 40 7.63 -8.72 1.43
N VAL A 41 6.83 -7.68 1.17
CA VAL A 41 7.14 -6.30 1.56
C VAL A 41 7.20 -6.15 3.07
N ARG A 42 6.26 -6.75 3.83
CA ARG A 42 6.30 -6.74 5.30
C ARG A 42 7.62 -7.29 5.84
N THR A 43 8.08 -8.41 5.29
CA THR A 43 9.33 -9.05 5.72
C THR A 43 10.53 -8.14 5.44
N ALA A 44 10.58 -7.54 4.25
CA ALA A 44 11.66 -6.64 3.87
C ALA A 44 11.75 -5.41 4.80
N VAL A 45 10.61 -4.76 5.08
CA VAL A 45 10.56 -3.60 5.98
C VAL A 45 11.04 -3.96 7.38
N ILE A 46 10.59 -5.09 7.94
CA ILE A 46 11.02 -5.54 9.27
C ILE A 46 12.54 -5.81 9.30
N ASN A 47 13.07 -6.51 8.29
CA ASN A 47 14.47 -6.87 8.26
C ASN A 47 15.40 -5.66 8.07
N ALA A 48 15.03 -4.73 7.18
CA ALA A 48 15.76 -3.49 6.98
C ALA A 48 15.72 -2.60 8.23
N ALA A 49 14.53 -2.40 8.83
CA ALA A 49 14.38 -1.55 10.02
C ALA A 49 15.06 -2.12 11.28
N SER A 50 15.14 -3.45 11.40
CA SER A 50 15.82 -4.11 12.53
C SER A 50 17.32 -4.32 12.31
N GLY A 51 17.87 -3.93 11.16
CA GLY A 51 19.28 -4.11 10.83
C GLY A 51 19.69 -5.56 10.54
N ARG A 52 18.73 -6.46 10.33
CA ARG A 52 19.01 -7.87 9.96
C ARG A 52 19.52 -8.01 8.53
N GLN A 53 19.12 -7.09 7.65
CA GLN A 53 19.55 -7.01 6.26
C GLN A 53 19.75 -5.55 5.89
N THR A 54 20.59 -5.28 4.90
CA THR A 54 20.59 -3.97 4.24
C THR A 54 19.28 -3.76 3.49
N VAL A 55 18.96 -2.51 3.16
CA VAL A 55 17.76 -2.17 2.39
C VAL A 55 17.75 -2.90 1.04
N ASP A 56 18.89 -2.93 0.35
CA ASP A 56 19.01 -3.54 -0.98
C ASP A 56 18.79 -5.06 -0.94
N GLU A 57 19.37 -5.76 0.04
CA GLU A 57 19.17 -7.20 0.23
C GLU A 57 17.71 -7.53 0.55
N ALA A 58 17.10 -6.78 1.48
CA ALA A 58 15.73 -6.99 1.90
C ALA A 58 14.73 -6.81 0.74
N LEU A 59 14.92 -5.78 -0.09
CA LEU A 59 14.06 -5.52 -1.25
C LEU A 59 14.28 -6.53 -2.38
N LYS A 60 15.52 -6.97 -2.62
CA LYS A 60 15.84 -8.02 -3.60
C LYS A 60 15.19 -9.36 -3.24
N ASP A 61 15.20 -9.71 -1.95
CA ASP A 61 14.51 -10.91 -1.45
C ASP A 61 13.00 -10.80 -1.63
N ALA A 62 12.41 -9.63 -1.34
CA ALA A 62 10.98 -9.41 -1.56
C ALA A 62 10.61 -9.53 -3.05
N GLN A 63 11.39 -8.95 -3.96
CA GLN A 63 11.18 -9.07 -5.40
C GLN A 63 11.17 -10.55 -5.82
N THR A 64 12.17 -11.32 -5.40
CA THR A 64 12.28 -12.75 -5.72
C THR A 64 11.07 -13.55 -5.23
N ARG A 65 10.50 -13.19 -4.07
CA ARG A 65 9.31 -13.85 -3.50
C ARG A 65 8.01 -13.48 -4.22
N ILE A 66 7.91 -12.28 -4.77
CA ILE A 66 6.71 -11.80 -5.47
C ILE A 66 6.60 -12.42 -6.87
N THR A 67 7.74 -12.59 -7.54
CA THR A 67 7.78 -13.07 -8.94
C THR A 67 7.98 -14.58 -9.07
N LYS A 68 7.99 -15.32 -7.96
CA LYS A 68 8.10 -16.78 -7.95
C LYS A 68 6.73 -17.43 -8.14
#